data_AF-A0A4Y2NLQ6-F1
#
_entry.id   AF-A0A4Y2NLQ6-F1
#
_cell.length_a   1.000
_cell.length_b   1.000
_cell.length_c   1.000
_cell.angle_alpha   90.00
_cell.angle_beta   90.00
_cell.angle_gamma   90.00
#
_symmetry.space_group_name_H-M   'P 1'
#
loop_
_entity.id
_entity.type
_entity.pdbx_description
1 polymer ?
#
loop_
_entity_poly.entity_id
_entity_poly.type
_entity_poly.pdbx_seq_one_letter_code
_entity_poly.pdbx_strand_id
1 'polypeptide(L)'
;MVSAREILHEEIGFEGLTYGCSAHILNLLAKDLVKTDITKHVTNILKYFRNHHLPKAWYHAEGGSALVLPLEPLTKVCEDHRSEIDRDITNKILNIGLKRNVEDTIGNLKPVAEAIDIVQKNNCSLVECVFAWKKLETTLNEASNKNILLI
;
A
#
# COMPACT_ATOMS: atom_id res chain seq x y z
N MET A 1 -27.97 -20.08 -14.60
CA MET A 1 -27.45 -20.77 -13.39
C MET A 1 -27.89 -19.89 -12.23
N VAL A 2 -28.96 -20.29 -11.53
CA VAL A 2 -29.59 -19.47 -10.48
C VAL A 2 -28.66 -19.48 -9.26
N SER A 3 -28.42 -18.30 -8.68
CA SER A 3 -27.52 -18.14 -7.55
C SER A 3 -28.08 -18.83 -6.32
N ALA A 4 -27.25 -19.51 -5.52
CA ALA A 4 -27.66 -20.08 -4.24
C ALA A 4 -28.38 -19.06 -3.34
N ARG A 5 -28.07 -17.76 -3.50
CA ARG A 5 -28.76 -16.65 -2.81
C ARG A 5 -30.23 -16.52 -3.22
N GLU A 6 -30.55 -16.68 -4.49
CA GLU A 6 -31.93 -16.55 -5.01
C GLU A 6 -32.79 -17.70 -4.47
N ILE A 7 -32.22 -18.91 -4.41
CA ILE A 7 -32.88 -20.10 -3.86
C ILE A 7 -33.16 -19.94 -2.34
N LEU A 8 -32.18 -19.45 -1.57
CA LEU A 8 -32.33 -19.26 -0.12
C LEU A 8 -33.31 -18.14 0.25
N HIS A 9 -33.48 -17.14 -0.62
CA HIS A 9 -34.46 -16.07 -0.40
C HIS A 9 -35.89 -16.55 -0.70
N GLU A 10 -36.08 -17.31 -1.77
CA GLU A 10 -37.40 -17.86 -2.16
C GLU A 10 -37.90 -18.96 -1.21
N GLU A 11 -37.02 -19.85 -0.74
CA GLU A 11 -37.46 -21.02 0.04
C GLU A 11 -37.62 -20.76 1.54
N ILE A 12 -36.86 -19.81 2.10
CA ILE A 12 -36.74 -19.65 3.57
C ILE A 12 -37.11 -18.25 4.08
N GLY A 13 -37.43 -17.31 3.18
CA GLY A 13 -37.71 -15.91 3.56
C GLY A 13 -36.53 -15.23 4.27
N PHE A 14 -35.32 -15.78 4.13
CA PHE A 14 -34.11 -15.24 4.73
C PHE A 14 -33.64 -14.07 3.87
N GLU A 15 -33.97 -12.85 4.29
CA GLU A 15 -33.24 -11.64 3.87
C GLU A 15 -31.82 -11.74 4.42
N GLY A 16 -30.99 -12.54 3.77
CA GLY A 16 -29.67 -12.84 4.31
C GLY A 16 -28.88 -11.58 4.54
N LEU A 17 -28.30 -11.46 5.74
CA LEU A 17 -27.27 -10.47 6.05
C LEU A 17 -26.13 -10.65 5.05
N THR A 18 -26.16 -9.89 3.96
CA THR A 18 -25.03 -9.76 3.05
C THR A 18 -23.95 -8.97 3.76
N TYR A 19 -23.08 -9.69 4.47
CA TYR A 19 -21.84 -9.11 4.95
C TYR A 19 -20.92 -8.87 3.74
N GLY A 20 -20.47 -7.63 3.57
CA GLY A 20 -19.39 -7.34 2.65
C GLY A 20 -18.13 -8.11 3.07
N CYS A 21 -17.32 -8.55 2.11
CA CYS A 21 -16.05 -9.21 2.41
C CYS A 21 -15.14 -8.25 3.19
N SER A 22 -14.72 -8.61 4.40
CA SER A 22 -13.81 -7.78 5.21
C SER A 22 -12.52 -7.42 4.47
N ALA A 23 -11.99 -8.32 3.64
CA ALA A 23 -10.83 -8.04 2.80
C ALA A 23 -11.11 -6.93 1.78
N HIS A 24 -12.32 -6.89 1.23
CA HIS A 24 -12.73 -5.82 0.32
C HIS A 24 -12.81 -4.47 1.06
N ILE A 25 -13.39 -4.45 2.25
CA ILE A 25 -13.52 -3.23 3.06
C ILE A 25 -12.14 -2.71 3.49
N LEU A 26 -11.24 -3.58 3.93
CA LEU A 26 -9.85 -3.22 4.25
C LEU A 26 -9.11 -2.64 3.05
N ASN A 27 -9.35 -3.18 1.85
CA ASN A 27 -8.78 -2.64 0.62
C ASN A 27 -9.35 -1.25 0.26
N LEU A 28 -10.61 -0.97 0.57
CA LEU A 28 -11.17 0.39 0.43
C LEU A 28 -10.53 1.35 1.44
N LEU A 29 -10.41 0.94 2.70
CA LEU A 29 -9.71 1.71 3.72
C LEU A 29 -8.26 2.02 3.32
N ALA A 30 -7.54 1.05 2.74
CA ALA A 30 -6.20 1.27 2.23
C ALA A 30 -6.15 2.40 1.17
N LYS A 31 -7.17 2.51 0.30
CA LYS A 31 -7.24 3.59 -0.69
C LYS A 31 -7.50 4.95 -0.03
N ASP A 32 -8.33 4.99 1.01
CA ASP A 32 -8.64 6.24 1.72
C ASP A 32 -7.45 6.75 2.54
N LEU A 33 -6.59 5.86 3.03
CA LEU A 33 -5.37 6.22 3.75
C LEU A 33 -4.26 6.78 2.85
N VAL A 34 -4.35 6.58 1.54
CA VAL A 34 -3.30 6.93 0.58
C VAL A 34 -3.59 8.28 -0.07
N LYS A 35 -2.68 9.24 0.11
CA LYS A 35 -2.76 10.52 -0.60
C LYS A 35 -2.43 10.33 -2.08
N THR A 36 -3.35 10.75 -2.95
CA THR A 36 -3.27 10.56 -4.41
C THR A 36 -2.09 11.28 -5.06
N ASP A 37 -1.56 12.34 -4.46
CA ASP A 37 -0.42 13.08 -5.02
C ASP A 37 0.91 12.37 -4.80
N ILE A 38 1.09 11.67 -3.68
CA ILE A 38 2.30 10.89 -3.41
C ILE A 38 2.41 9.73 -4.40
N THR A 39 1.30 9.02 -4.65
CA THR A 39 1.30 7.87 -5.55
C THR A 39 1.60 8.24 -7.00
N LYS A 40 1.21 9.44 -7.45
CA LYS A 40 1.59 9.95 -8.78
C LYS A 40 3.10 10.12 -8.91
N HIS A 41 3.74 10.76 -7.93
CA HIS A 41 5.20 10.95 -7.93
C HIS A 41 5.94 9.63 -7.88
N VAL A 42 5.53 8.73 -6.99
CA VAL A 42 6.07 7.37 -6.89
C VAL A 42 5.91 6.62 -8.22
N THR A 43 4.71 6.61 -8.79
CA THR A 43 4.44 5.93 -10.07
C THR A 43 5.28 6.48 -11.20
N ASN A 44 5.48 7.79 -11.26
CA ASN A 44 6.31 8.44 -12.26
C ASN A 44 7.78 8.00 -12.17
N ILE A 45 8.35 7.99 -10.95
CA ILE A 45 9.72 7.48 -10.70
C ILE A 45 9.84 6.02 -11.15
N LEU A 46 8.93 5.15 -10.70
CA LEU A 46 8.98 3.72 -11.02
C LEU A 46 8.82 3.47 -12.52
N LYS A 47 7.98 4.24 -13.21
CA LYS A 47 7.84 4.16 -14.68
C LYS A 47 9.12 4.56 -15.39
N TYR A 48 9.79 5.62 -14.93
CA TYR A 48 11.06 6.07 -15.52
C TYR A 48 12.12 4.96 -15.47
N PHE A 49 12.37 4.42 -14.27
CA PHE A 49 13.37 3.36 -14.09
C PHE A 49 12.99 2.05 -14.78
N ARG A 50 11.70 1.74 -14.92
CA ARG A 50 11.25 0.52 -15.60
C ARG A 50 11.39 0.61 -17.13
N ASN A 51 11.10 1.76 -17.71
CA ASN A 51 10.96 1.93 -19.15
C ASN A 51 12.24 2.41 -19.84
N HIS A 52 13.25 2.87 -19.08
CA HIS A 52 14.54 3.27 -19.63
C HIS A 52 15.59 2.18 -19.38
N HIS A 53 16.21 1.69 -20.45
CA HIS A 53 17.16 0.58 -20.40
C HIS A 53 18.33 0.83 -19.44
N LEU A 54 18.94 2.03 -19.50
CA LEU A 54 20.11 2.38 -18.69
C LEU A 54 19.76 2.53 -17.19
N PRO A 55 18.80 3.39 -16.78
CA PRO A 55 18.34 3.45 -15.39
C PRO A 55 17.94 2.10 -14.80
N LYS A 56 17.29 1.24 -15.59
CA LYS A 56 16.94 -0.12 -15.16
C LYS A 56 18.17 -0.96 -14.87
N ALA A 57 19.17 -0.92 -15.76
CA ALA A 57 20.41 -1.67 -15.61
C ALA A 57 21.22 -1.21 -14.39
N TRP A 58 21.36 0.11 -14.19
CA TRP A 58 22.05 0.68 -13.03
C TRP A 58 21.35 0.32 -11.73
N TYR A 59 20.02 0.37 -11.71
CA TYR A 59 19.25 -0.05 -10.53
C TYR A 59 19.47 -1.52 -10.16
N HIS A 60 19.55 -2.41 -11.16
CA HIS A 60 19.89 -3.82 -10.92
C HIS A 60 21.35 -4.02 -10.48
N ALA A 61 22.28 -3.21 -10.99
CA ALA A 61 23.69 -3.25 -10.60
C ALA A 61 23.88 -2.88 -9.11
N GLU A 62 23.09 -1.93 -8.61
CA GLU A 62 23.05 -1.55 -7.18
C GLU A 62 22.27 -2.56 -6.29
N GLY A 63 21.96 -3.75 -6.80
CA GLY A 63 21.30 -4.82 -6.04
C GLY A 63 19.78 -4.68 -5.94
N GLY A 64 19.15 -3.77 -6.69
CA GLY A 64 17.70 -3.65 -6.77
C GLY A 64 17.07 -4.83 -7.51
N SER A 65 16.34 -5.71 -6.82
CA SER A 65 15.66 -6.87 -7.44
C SER A 65 14.21 -6.57 -7.85
N ALA A 66 13.55 -5.65 -7.15
CA ALA A 66 12.20 -5.19 -7.43
C ALA A 66 12.11 -3.69 -7.12
N LEU A 67 11.53 -2.91 -8.04
CA LEU A 67 11.32 -1.46 -7.91
C LEU A 67 10.31 -1.16 -6.79
N VAL A 68 10.78 -1.20 -5.54
CA VAL A 68 10.04 -0.94 -4.31
C VAL A 68 10.69 0.26 -3.62
N LEU A 69 9.90 1.24 -3.20
CA LEU A 69 10.36 2.32 -2.32
C LEU A 69 10.36 1.81 -0.88
N PRO A 70 11.40 2.10 -0.07
CA PRO A 70 12.46 3.12 -0.20
C PRO A 70 13.85 2.50 -0.50
N LEU A 71 14.97 3.20 -0.76
CA LEU A 71 15.34 4.43 -1.48
C LEU A 71 16.87 4.38 -1.73
N GLU A 72 17.63 3.56 -0.99
CA GLU A 72 19.10 3.50 -1.08
C GLU A 72 19.65 3.22 -2.49
N PRO A 73 19.21 2.17 -3.23
CA PRO A 73 19.73 1.94 -4.58
C PRO A 73 19.30 3.03 -5.57
N LEU A 74 18.10 3.61 -5.41
CA LEU A 74 17.63 4.69 -6.28
C LEU A 74 18.39 5.99 -6.05
N THR A 75 18.68 6.32 -4.79
CA THR A 75 19.48 7.49 -4.41
C THR A 75 20.88 7.37 -4.97
N LYS A 76 21.55 6.22 -4.81
CA LYS A 76 22.89 5.97 -5.35
C LYS A 76 22.95 6.11 -6.86
N VAL A 77 22.03 5.44 -7.58
CA VAL A 77 21.96 5.57 -9.05
C VAL A 77 21.76 7.04 -9.49
N CYS A 78 20.98 7.82 -8.73
CA CYS A 78 20.79 9.25 -9.01
C CYS A 78 22.00 10.11 -8.66
N GLU A 79 22.83 9.71 -7.70
CA GLU A 79 24.07 10.38 -7.34
C GLU A 79 25.17 10.09 -8.36
N ASP A 80 25.33 8.82 -8.76
CA ASP A 80 26.39 8.35 -9.66
C ASP A 80 26.14 8.74 -11.13
N HIS A 81 24.88 8.77 -11.56
CA HIS A 81 24.48 9.05 -12.95
C HIS A 81 23.65 10.32 -13.11
N ARG A 82 23.86 11.30 -12.22
CA ARG A 82 23.07 12.56 -12.16
C ARG A 82 22.97 13.29 -13.51
N SER A 83 24.02 13.26 -14.34
CA SER A 83 24.04 13.94 -15.65
C SER A 83 23.24 13.20 -16.73
N GLU A 84 22.99 11.91 -16.55
CA GLU A 84 22.31 11.04 -17.52
C GLU A 84 20.84 10.79 -17.15
N ILE A 85 20.46 11.09 -15.91
CA ILE A 85 19.08 10.93 -15.41
C ILE A 85 18.33 12.24 -15.54
N ASP A 86 17.05 12.14 -15.92
CA ASP A 86 16.14 13.28 -15.96
C ASP A 86 16.15 14.07 -14.64
N ARG A 87 16.29 15.40 -14.77
CA ARG A 87 16.43 16.31 -13.64
C ARG A 87 15.18 16.33 -12.74
N ASP A 88 13.99 16.20 -13.31
CA ASP A 88 12.75 16.12 -12.54
C ASP A 88 12.69 14.83 -11.72
N ILE A 89 13.11 13.70 -12.31
CA ILE A 89 13.17 12.41 -11.59
C ILE A 89 14.18 12.47 -10.42
N THR A 90 15.37 13.02 -10.68
CA THR A 90 16.40 13.20 -9.66
C THR A 90 15.90 14.08 -8.51
N ASN A 91 15.24 15.20 -8.84
CA ASN A 91 14.69 16.11 -7.85
C ASN A 91 13.61 15.44 -6.99
N LYS A 92 12.77 14.56 -7.57
CA LYS A 92 11.75 13.83 -6.80
C LYS A 92 12.39 12.81 -5.87
N ILE A 93 13.39 12.06 -6.32
CA ILE A 93 14.06 11.03 -5.51
C ILE A 93 14.82 11.65 -4.33
N LEU A 94 15.53 12.75 -4.56
CA LEU A 94 16.29 13.46 -3.52
C LEU A 94 15.40 14.34 -2.61
N ASN A 95 14.10 14.45 -2.90
CA ASN A 95 13.18 15.22 -2.07
C ASN A 95 12.94 14.51 -0.73
N ILE A 96 13.55 15.02 0.33
CA ILE A 96 13.41 14.49 1.70
C ILE A 96 11.94 14.47 2.15
N GLY A 97 11.15 15.48 1.76
CA GLY A 97 9.73 15.54 2.07
C GLY A 97 8.94 14.40 1.42
N LEU A 98 9.22 14.09 0.15
CA LEU A 98 8.61 12.96 -0.55
C LEU A 98 9.04 11.64 0.10
N LYS A 99 10.32 11.47 0.43
CA LYS A 99 10.83 10.27 1.13
C LYS A 99 10.05 10.02 2.42
N ARG A 100 9.99 11.03 3.29
CA ARG A 100 9.26 10.95 4.56
C ARG A 100 7.77 10.65 4.36
N ASN A 101 7.13 11.35 3.43
CA ASN A 101 5.71 11.13 3.12
C ASN A 101 5.43 9.70 2.60
N VAL A 102 6.34 9.13 1.81
CA VAL A 102 6.24 7.74 1.33
C VAL A 102 6.44 6.78 2.50
N GLU A 103 7.43 7.01 3.36
CA GLU A 103 7.67 6.20 4.57
C GLU A 103 6.47 6.24 5.52
N ASP A 104 5.88 7.41 5.76
CA ASP A 104 4.66 7.59 6.57
C ASP A 104 3.46 6.84 5.95
N THR A 105 3.30 6.91 4.63
CA THR A 105 2.24 6.19 3.91
C THR A 105 2.43 4.68 4.02
N ILE A 106 3.65 4.18 3.87
CA ILE A 106 3.99 2.77 4.05
C ILE A 106 3.71 2.34 5.50
N GLY A 107 4.05 3.19 6.48
CA GLY A 107 3.77 2.95 7.89
C GLY A 107 2.28 2.76 8.18
N ASN A 108 1.42 3.56 7.53
CA ASN A 108 -0.04 3.45 7.68
C ASN A 108 -0.64 2.26 6.90
N LEU A 109 -0.07 1.91 5.74
CA LEU A 109 -0.55 0.80 4.92
C LEU A 109 -0.14 -0.58 5.44
N LYS A 110 1.02 -0.68 6.09
CA LYS A 110 1.54 -1.94 6.63
C LYS A 110 0.54 -2.67 7.56
N PRO A 111 -0.05 -2.04 8.59
CA PRO A 111 -1.02 -2.72 9.45
C PRO A 111 -2.30 -3.13 8.70
N VAL A 112 -2.69 -2.38 7.66
CA VAL A 112 -3.83 -2.75 6.82
C VAL A 112 -3.51 -4.00 5.99
N ALA A 113 -2.30 -4.08 5.43
CA ALA A 113 -1.84 -5.27 4.71
C ALA A 113 -1.80 -6.51 5.63
N GLU A 114 -1.26 -6.38 6.85
CA GLU A 114 -1.28 -7.46 7.85
C GLU A 114 -2.71 -7.92 8.19
N ALA A 115 -3.66 -6.99 8.28
CA ALA A 115 -5.06 -7.31 8.52
C ALA A 115 -5.68 -8.04 7.31
N ILE A 116 -5.39 -7.59 6.09
CA ILE A 116 -5.82 -8.24 4.83
C ILE A 116 -5.31 -9.69 4.80
N ASP A 117 -4.03 -9.90 5.09
CA ASP A 117 -3.41 -11.23 5.10
C ASP A 117 -4.11 -12.18 6.08
N ILE A 118 -4.59 -11.68 7.22
CA ILE A 118 -5.34 -12.48 8.19
C ILE A 118 -6.73 -12.84 7.64
N VAL A 119 -7.48 -11.87 7.15
CA VAL A 119 -8.87 -12.10 6.72
C VAL A 119 -8.99 -12.86 5.41
N GLN A 120 -7.92 -12.89 4.60
CA GLN A 120 -7.85 -13.65 3.36
C GLN A 120 -7.33 -15.08 3.54
N LYS A 121 -6.97 -15.50 4.76
CA LYS A 121 -6.61 -16.90 5.02
C LYS A 121 -7.78 -17.82 4.66
N ASN A 122 -7.48 -18.94 4.01
CA ASN A 122 -8.47 -19.94 3.59
C ASN A 122 -9.36 -20.46 4.73
N ASN A 123 -8.92 -20.32 5.99
CA ASN A 123 -9.61 -20.78 7.19
C ASN A 123 -9.87 -19.66 8.21
N CYS A 124 -9.89 -18.39 7.80
CA CYS A 124 -10.17 -17.28 8.71
C CYS A 124 -11.57 -17.42 9.33
N SER A 125 -11.63 -17.52 10.65
CA SER A 125 -12.88 -17.49 11.41
C SER A 125 -13.41 -16.05 11.57
N LEU A 126 -14.71 -15.93 11.83
CA LEU A 126 -15.33 -14.63 12.14
C LEU A 126 -14.65 -13.94 13.34
N VAL A 127 -14.25 -14.72 14.34
CA VAL A 127 -13.55 -14.22 15.53
C VAL A 127 -12.19 -13.62 15.16
N GLU A 128 -11.38 -14.33 14.37
CA GLU A 128 -10.10 -13.81 13.87
C GLU A 128 -10.28 -12.56 13.02
N CYS A 129 -11.32 -12.51 12.20
CA CYS A 129 -11.65 -11.33 11.43
C CYS A 129 -11.96 -10.11 12.32
N VAL A 130 -12.77 -10.29 13.38
CA VAL A 130 -13.08 -9.22 14.34
C VAL A 130 -11.81 -8.78 15.10
N PHE A 131 -10.96 -9.71 15.51
CA PHE A 131 -9.69 -9.39 16.16
C PHE A 131 -8.75 -8.62 15.24
N ALA A 132 -8.68 -8.97 13.95
CA ALA A 132 -7.87 -8.23 12.98
C ALA A 132 -8.31 -6.76 12.88
N TRP A 133 -9.62 -6.51 12.82
CA TRP A 133 -10.17 -5.14 12.83
C TRP A 133 -9.87 -4.39 14.12
N LYS A 134 -10.04 -5.03 15.29
CA LYS A 134 -9.75 -4.39 16.58
C LYS A 134 -8.27 -4.07 16.74
N LYS A 135 -7.38 -4.97 16.31
CA LYS A 135 -5.94 -4.73 16.29
C LYS A 135 -5.60 -3.54 15.38
N LEU A 136 -6.18 -3.50 14.17
CA LEU A 136 -5.97 -2.41 13.21
C LEU A 136 -6.42 -1.06 13.78
N GLU A 137 -7.61 -0.99 14.38
CA GLU A 137 -8.13 0.21 15.04
C GLU A 137 -7.14 0.76 16.08
N THR A 138 -6.66 -0.10 16.98
CA THR A 138 -5.68 0.29 18.00
C THR A 138 -4.39 0.81 17.37
N THR A 139 -3.83 0.09 16.37
CA THR A 139 -2.58 0.49 15.72
C THR A 139 -2.69 1.83 14.99
N LEU A 140 -3.80 2.09 14.29
CA LEU A 140 -4.00 3.35 13.58
C LEU A 140 -4.23 4.52 14.56
N ASN A 141 -4.96 4.29 15.64
CA ASN A 141 -5.17 5.32 16.68
C ASN A 141 -3.86 5.69 17.40
N GLU A 142 -3.03 4.71 17.73
CA GLU A 142 -1.70 4.96 18.31
C GLU A 142 -0.79 5.75 17.36
N ALA A 143 -0.80 5.41 16.06
CA ALA A 143 -0.04 6.13 15.05
C ALA A 143 -0.54 7.58 14.88
N SER A 144 -1.85 7.81 14.91
CA SER A 144 -2.46 9.14 14.87
C SER A 144 -2.07 9.97 16.11
N ASN A 145 -2.13 9.38 17.30
CA ASN A 145 -1.80 10.08 18.55
C ASN A 145 -0.32 10.50 18.64
N LYS A 146 0.60 9.70 18.08
CA LYS A 146 2.02 10.08 17.99
C LYS A 146 2.26 11.31 17.11
N ASN A 147 1.44 11.51 16.08
CA ASN A 147 1.53 12.69 15.22
C ASN A 147 1.00 13.97 15.89
N ILE A 148 0.11 13.85 16.89
CA ILE A 148 -0.43 14.98 17.66
C ILE A 148 0.55 15.43 18.76
N LEU A 149 1.32 14.50 19.34
CA LEU A 149 2.29 14.80 20.41
C LEU A 149 3.64 15.36 19.92
N LEU A 150 3.81 15.54 18.61
CA LEU A 150 5.00 16.14 17.98
C LEU A 150 4.75 17.58 17.47
N ILE A 151 3.63 18.20 17.86
CA ILE A 151 3.29 19.62 17.64
C ILE A 151 3.40 20.34 18.98
#